data_AF-A0A820Y8C9-F1
#
_entry.id   AF-A0A820Y8C9-F1
#
_cell.length_a   1.000
_cell.length_b   1.000
_cell.length_c   1.000
_cell.angle_alpha   90.00
_cell.angle_beta   90.00
_cell.angle_gamma   90.00
#
_symmetry.space_group_name_H-M   'P 1'
#
loop_
_entity.id
_entity.type
_entity.pdbx_description
1 polymer ?
#
loop_
_entity_poly.entity_id
_entity_poly.type
_entity_poly.pdbx_seq_one_letter_code
_entity_poly.pdbx_strand_id
1 'polypeptide(L)'
;FYTKGEKRFSGDRLISGGVQKGLTNGIDYEEVREHTFGGHRRTRYYFLTRCYSSYMKNVVFNDIKNQTIKPDIIIMNSCLWDISRYGVYAMRSYKRNVDSIMGSFREMLPDALFLWLSALPVSNSSEGGVIVPSAEYVRPIIP
;
A
#
# COMPACT_ATOMS: atom_id res chain seq x y z
N PHE A 1 1.19 17.84 -18.55
CA PHE A 1 0.03 17.68 -17.67
C PHE A 1 -0.22 16.20 -17.51
N TYR A 2 -0.25 15.69 -16.28
CA TYR A 2 -0.60 14.30 -15.99
C TYR A 2 -2.04 14.25 -15.49
N THR A 3 -2.80 13.26 -15.94
CA THR A 3 -4.20 13.06 -15.53
C THR A 3 -4.24 12.11 -14.33
N LYS A 4 -5.07 12.41 -13.33
CA LYS A 4 -5.21 11.52 -12.16
C LYS A 4 -5.76 10.16 -12.60
N GLY A 5 -5.10 9.09 -12.18
CA GLY A 5 -5.54 7.72 -12.44
C GLY A 5 -5.42 7.26 -13.90
N GLU A 6 -4.47 7.79 -14.66
CA GLU A 6 -4.21 7.38 -16.05
C GLU A 6 -4.09 5.85 -16.21
N LYS A 7 -4.64 5.34 -17.32
CA LYS A 7 -4.55 3.92 -17.66
C LYS A 7 -3.11 3.45 -17.94
N ARG A 8 -2.20 4.37 -18.28
CA ARG A 8 -0.77 4.11 -18.55
C ARG A 8 0.04 5.32 -18.12
N PHE A 9 1.16 5.09 -17.44
CA PHE A 9 2.07 6.16 -17.04
C PHE A 9 3.50 5.62 -16.96
N SER A 10 4.48 6.34 -17.51
CA SER A 10 5.90 5.96 -17.47
C SER A 10 6.16 4.48 -17.85
N GLY A 11 5.44 4.00 -18.86
CA GLY A 11 5.52 2.63 -19.37
C GLY A 11 4.76 1.57 -18.57
N ASP A 12 4.18 1.90 -17.42
CA ASP A 12 3.27 1.00 -16.71
C ASP A 12 1.86 1.00 -17.35
N ARG A 13 1.02 0.06 -16.90
CA ARG A 13 -0.41 0.01 -17.24
C ARG A 13 -1.26 -0.33 -16.02
N LEU A 14 -2.47 0.22 -15.99
CA LEU A 14 -3.53 -0.12 -15.05
C LEU A 14 -4.07 -1.52 -15.36
N ILE A 15 -4.19 -2.34 -14.33
CA ILE A 15 -4.60 -3.75 -14.41
C ILE A 15 -6.00 -3.90 -13.83
N SER A 16 -6.24 -3.27 -12.68
CA SER A 16 -7.55 -3.20 -12.04
C SER A 16 -7.62 -2.01 -11.08
N GLY A 17 -8.83 -1.56 -10.76
CA GLY A 17 -9.04 -0.47 -9.81
C GLY A 17 -8.91 0.92 -10.43
N GLY A 18 -8.59 1.93 -9.61
CA GLY A 18 -8.42 3.31 -10.06
C GLY A 18 -9.62 3.82 -10.87
N VAL A 19 -9.36 4.44 -12.03
CA VAL A 19 -10.41 4.95 -12.93
C VAL A 19 -11.40 3.89 -13.43
N GLN A 20 -11.06 2.59 -13.35
CA GLN A 20 -12.00 1.51 -13.76
C GLN A 20 -13.05 1.21 -12.68
N LYS A 21 -12.75 1.47 -11.40
CA LYS A 21 -13.67 1.28 -10.27
C LYS A 21 -14.23 2.59 -9.70
N GLY A 22 -13.73 3.72 -10.19
CA GLY A 22 -14.04 5.05 -9.66
C GLY A 22 -12.91 5.58 -8.79
N LEU A 23 -12.53 6.85 -9.00
CA LEU A 23 -11.48 7.49 -8.20
C LEU A 23 -12.04 7.92 -6.85
N THR A 24 -11.38 7.49 -5.78
CA THR A 24 -11.72 7.82 -4.39
C THR A 24 -10.45 8.26 -3.66
N ASN A 25 -10.60 9.16 -2.68
CA ASN A 25 -9.54 9.52 -1.71
C ASN A 25 -9.78 8.83 -0.35
N GLY A 26 -10.62 7.80 -0.33
CA GLY A 26 -11.03 7.04 0.83
C GLY A 26 -10.18 5.79 1.06
N ILE A 27 -10.44 5.14 2.19
CA ILE A 27 -9.75 3.92 2.61
C ILE A 27 -10.08 2.69 1.76
N ASP A 28 -11.07 2.80 0.90
CA ASP A 28 -11.58 1.82 -0.06
C ASP A 28 -10.89 1.92 -1.43
N TYR A 29 -9.94 2.83 -1.60
CA TYR A 29 -9.19 2.92 -2.84
C TYR A 29 -8.35 1.67 -3.08
N GLU A 30 -8.52 1.11 -4.28
CA GLU A 30 -7.80 -0.07 -4.77
C GLU A 30 -7.25 0.23 -6.15
N GLU A 31 -5.98 -0.10 -6.39
CA GLU A 31 -5.38 0.01 -7.70
C GLU A 31 -4.23 -0.99 -7.86
N VAL A 32 -4.22 -1.70 -8.99
CA VAL A 32 -3.13 -2.60 -9.38
C VAL A 32 -2.56 -2.11 -10.69
N ARG A 33 -1.24 -1.91 -10.74
CA ARG A 33 -0.52 -1.53 -11.96
C ARG A 33 0.60 -2.51 -12.27
N GLU A 34 1.05 -2.54 -13.51
CA GLU A 34 2.25 -3.30 -13.88
C GLU A 34 3.08 -2.62 -14.94
N HIS A 35 4.39 -2.72 -14.74
CA HIS A 35 5.39 -2.43 -15.73
C HIS A 35 6.15 -3.71 -16.09
N THR A 36 6.32 -3.97 -17.38
CA THR A 36 7.15 -5.08 -17.87
C THR A 36 8.27 -4.48 -18.71
N PHE A 37 9.50 -4.81 -18.36
CA PHE A 37 10.71 -4.34 -19.02
C PHE A 37 11.47 -5.52 -19.62
N GLY A 38 11.78 -5.44 -20.93
CA GLY A 38 12.53 -6.47 -21.64
C GLY A 38 11.83 -7.83 -21.80
N GLY A 39 10.58 -7.97 -21.34
CA GLY A 39 9.80 -9.22 -21.41
C GLY A 39 10.03 -10.17 -20.22
N HIS A 40 11.12 -10.01 -19.47
CA HIS A 40 11.50 -10.87 -18.35
C HIS A 40 11.52 -10.18 -16.99
N ARG A 41 11.57 -8.84 -16.94
CA ARG A 41 11.48 -8.09 -15.67
C ARG A 41 10.08 -7.53 -15.52
N ARG A 42 9.44 -7.82 -14.41
CA ARG A 42 8.06 -7.44 -14.15
C ARG A 42 7.97 -6.80 -12.78
N THR A 43 7.39 -5.61 -12.73
CA THR A 43 7.08 -4.92 -11.48
C THR A 43 5.58 -4.77 -11.38
N ARG A 44 4.99 -5.26 -10.28
CA ARG A 44 3.58 -5.04 -9.98
C ARG A 44 3.44 -4.11 -8.78
N TYR A 45 2.63 -3.08 -8.96
CA TYR A 45 2.33 -2.10 -7.94
C TYR A 45 0.95 -2.39 -7.37
N TYR A 46 0.86 -2.51 -6.05
CA TYR A 46 -0.38 -2.61 -5.31
C TYR A 46 -0.53 -1.36 -4.45
N PHE A 47 -1.59 -0.60 -4.68
CA PHE A 47 -1.88 0.58 -3.88
C PHE A 47 -2.68 0.16 -2.65
N LEU A 48 -2.13 0.44 -1.47
CA LEU A 48 -2.63 -0.06 -0.19
C LEU A 48 -2.94 1.11 0.74
N THR A 49 -4.10 1.05 1.38
CA THR A 49 -4.51 1.96 2.45
C THR A 49 -4.18 1.39 3.84
N ARG A 50 -4.00 0.07 3.96
CA ARG A 50 -3.45 -0.65 5.13
C ARG A 50 -2.43 -1.69 4.70
N CYS A 51 -1.44 -1.94 5.55
CA CYS A 51 -0.45 -2.97 5.24
C CYS A 51 -1.07 -4.37 5.28
N TYR A 52 -1.97 -4.64 6.22
CA TYR A 52 -2.70 -5.90 6.31
C TYR A 52 -4.21 -5.66 6.29
N SER A 53 -4.87 -6.15 5.24
CA SER A 53 -6.29 -5.90 4.97
C SER A 53 -6.92 -7.04 4.17
N SER A 54 -8.24 -7.00 4.00
CA SER A 54 -8.94 -7.90 3.08
C SER A 54 -8.44 -7.74 1.65
N TYR A 55 -8.10 -6.52 1.20
CA TYR A 55 -7.53 -6.30 -0.12
C TYR A 55 -6.16 -6.98 -0.27
N MET A 56 -5.26 -6.85 0.71
CA MET A 56 -3.98 -7.54 0.73
C MET A 56 -4.16 -9.07 0.59
N LYS A 57 -5.10 -9.65 1.35
CA LYS A 57 -5.37 -11.09 1.32
C LYS A 57 -6.01 -11.55 0.01
N ASN A 58 -7.04 -10.85 -0.44
CA ASN A 58 -7.89 -11.30 -1.54
C ASN A 58 -7.31 -10.97 -2.91
N VAL A 59 -6.40 -10.01 -3.00
CA VAL A 59 -5.76 -9.59 -4.25
C VAL A 59 -4.29 -9.99 -4.24
N VAL A 60 -3.48 -9.41 -3.35
CA VAL A 60 -2.02 -9.60 -3.40
C VAL A 60 -1.62 -11.04 -3.06
N PHE A 61 -2.13 -11.59 -1.94
CA PHE A 61 -1.79 -12.95 -1.55
C PHE A 61 -2.38 -13.98 -2.53
N ASN A 62 -3.54 -13.72 -3.12
CA ASN A 62 -4.09 -14.60 -4.15
C ASN A 62 -3.25 -14.54 -5.43
N ASP A 63 -2.77 -13.36 -5.86
CA ASP A 63 -1.87 -13.26 -7.00
C ASP A 63 -0.58 -14.06 -6.78
N ILE A 64 -0.04 -14.07 -5.56
CA ILE A 64 1.14 -14.88 -5.18
C ILE A 64 0.80 -16.37 -5.17
N LYS A 65 -0.27 -16.77 -4.47
CA LYS A 65 -0.68 -18.19 -4.33
C LYS A 65 -1.01 -18.83 -5.68
N ASN A 66 -1.69 -18.08 -6.55
CA ASN A 66 -2.05 -18.53 -7.90
C ASN A 66 -0.90 -18.37 -8.90
N GLN A 67 0.30 -18.01 -8.44
CA GLN A 67 1.49 -17.79 -9.26
C GLN A 67 1.28 -16.77 -10.40
N THR A 68 0.30 -15.88 -10.25
CA THR A 68 0.09 -14.75 -11.15
C THR A 68 1.25 -13.75 -11.02
N ILE A 69 1.86 -13.67 -9.83
CA ILE A 69 3.17 -13.06 -9.59
C ILE A 69 4.06 -14.01 -8.78
N LYS A 70 5.37 -13.89 -8.96
CA LYS A 70 6.39 -14.55 -8.13
C LYS A 70 7.52 -13.54 -7.89
N PRO A 71 7.36 -12.65 -6.88
CA PRO A 71 8.33 -11.58 -6.67
C PRO A 71 9.59 -12.12 -5.98
N ASP A 72 10.76 -11.79 -6.52
CA ASP A 72 12.05 -12.00 -5.85
C ASP A 72 12.33 -10.89 -4.81
N ILE A 73 11.72 -9.73 -5.00
CA ILE A 73 11.86 -8.55 -4.14
C ILE A 73 10.47 -7.98 -3.87
N ILE A 74 10.16 -7.76 -2.59
CA ILE A 74 8.98 -7.02 -2.13
C ILE A 74 9.46 -5.69 -1.57
N ILE A 75 8.95 -4.59 -2.13
CA ILE A 75 9.18 -3.25 -1.61
C ILE A 75 7.85 -2.74 -1.05
N MET A 76 7.82 -2.49 0.26
CA MET A 76 6.65 -1.98 0.94
C MET A 76 6.97 -0.62 1.54
N ASN A 77 6.25 0.41 1.11
CA ASN A 77 6.29 1.70 1.78
C ASN A 77 5.53 1.62 3.10
N SER A 78 6.00 2.35 4.09
CA SER A 78 5.30 2.51 5.37
C SER A 78 3.93 3.07 5.08
N CYS A 79 2.92 2.26 5.32
CA CYS A 79 1.52 2.58 5.06
C CYS A 79 1.06 3.68 6.04
N LEU A 80 1.51 4.92 5.84
CA LEU A 80 1.20 6.07 6.70
C LEU A 80 -0.32 6.27 6.85
N TRP A 81 -1.09 5.88 5.83
CA TRP A 81 -2.55 5.85 5.88
C TRP A 81 -3.10 4.89 6.95
N ASP A 82 -2.45 3.75 7.17
CA ASP A 82 -2.85 2.76 8.18
C ASP A 82 -2.78 3.34 9.60
N ILE A 83 -1.87 4.29 9.81
CA ILE A 83 -1.68 4.97 11.10
C ILE A 83 -2.60 6.20 11.22
N SER A 84 -2.85 6.93 10.13
CA SER A 84 -3.50 8.25 10.17
C SER A 84 -5.00 8.26 9.86
N ARG A 85 -5.56 7.20 9.27
CA ARG A 85 -6.96 7.19 8.74
C ARG A 85 -7.89 6.16 9.38
N TYR A 86 -7.45 5.39 10.38
CA TYR A 86 -8.21 4.30 10.99
C TYR A 86 -8.61 4.54 12.46
N GLY A 87 -8.75 5.81 12.84
CA GLY A 87 -9.23 6.23 14.15
C GLY A 87 -8.24 5.99 15.30
N VAL A 88 -8.72 6.11 16.54
CA VAL A 88 -7.89 6.15 17.76
C VAL A 88 -7.08 4.87 18.02
N TYR A 89 -7.49 3.74 17.44
CA TYR A 89 -6.78 2.45 17.57
C TYR A 89 -5.87 2.14 16.38
N ALA A 90 -5.70 3.08 15.44
CA ALA A 90 -4.89 2.91 14.23
C ALA A 90 -3.47 2.43 14.55
N MET A 91 -2.77 3.08 15.48
CA MET A 91 -1.41 2.67 15.87
C MET A 91 -1.35 1.25 16.45
N ARG A 92 -2.31 0.87 17.30
CA ARG A 92 -2.36 -0.48 17.89
C ARG A 92 -2.64 -1.53 16.82
N SER A 93 -3.58 -1.26 15.91
CA SER A 93 -3.90 -2.18 14.82
C SER A 93 -2.76 -2.27 13.80
N TYR A 94 -2.10 -1.16 13.47
CA TYR A 94 -0.93 -1.12 12.60
C TYR A 94 0.19 -2.03 13.08
N LYS A 95 0.54 -2.01 14.38
CA LYS A 95 1.54 -2.92 14.95
C LYS A 95 1.19 -4.39 14.71
N ARG A 96 -0.05 -4.78 15.00
CA ARG A 96 -0.53 -6.16 14.73
C ARG A 96 -0.54 -6.50 13.25
N ASN A 97 -0.88 -5.54 12.40
CA ASN A 97 -0.89 -5.71 10.95
C ASN A 97 0.52 -5.95 10.41
N VAL A 98 1.52 -5.22 10.92
CA VAL A 98 2.94 -5.42 10.58
C VAL A 98 3.38 -6.84 10.94
N ASP A 99 3.10 -7.29 12.17
CA ASP A 99 3.44 -8.67 12.57
C ASP A 99 2.76 -9.71 11.65
N SER A 100 1.47 -9.49 11.35
CA SER A 100 0.68 -10.40 10.51
C SER A 100 1.19 -10.48 9.08
N ILE A 101 1.56 -9.34 8.47
CA ILE A 101 2.06 -9.35 7.09
C ILE A 101 3.47 -9.92 6.99
N MET A 102 4.34 -9.62 7.96
CA MET A 102 5.68 -10.19 8.00
C MET A 102 5.64 -11.71 8.14
N GLY A 103 4.77 -12.23 9.02
CA GLY A 103 4.53 -13.67 9.14
C GLY A 103 4.01 -14.28 7.84
N SER A 104 3.03 -13.64 7.21
CA SER A 104 2.43 -14.12 5.96
C SER A 104 3.44 -14.17 4.80
N PHE A 105 4.27 -13.13 4.63
CA PHE A 105 5.29 -13.12 3.57
C PHE A 105 6.43 -14.12 3.85
N ARG A 106 6.84 -14.28 5.11
CA ARG A 106 7.84 -15.30 5.47
C ARG A 106 7.39 -16.71 5.10
N GLU A 107 6.11 -17.01 5.28
CA GLU A 107 5.53 -18.31 4.93
C GLU A 107 5.37 -18.48 3.40
N MET A 108 4.83 -17.46 2.74
CA MET A 108 4.48 -17.55 1.31
C MET A 108 5.67 -17.38 0.37
N LEU A 109 6.68 -16.61 0.77
CA LEU A 109 7.82 -16.19 -0.05
C LEU A 109 9.11 -16.19 0.79
N PRO A 110 9.55 -17.36 1.29
CA PRO A 110 10.69 -17.45 2.21
C PRO A 110 12.00 -16.95 1.60
N ASP A 111 12.16 -17.04 0.27
CA ASP A 111 13.38 -16.67 -0.44
C ASP A 111 13.37 -15.22 -0.97
N ALA A 112 12.25 -14.51 -0.84
CA ALA A 112 12.13 -13.15 -1.35
C ALA A 112 12.77 -12.12 -0.42
N LEU A 113 13.46 -11.12 -1.00
CA LEU A 113 13.96 -9.98 -0.23
C LEU A 113 12.82 -9.02 0.10
N PHE A 114 12.57 -8.80 1.39
CA PHE A 114 11.58 -7.83 1.85
C PHE A 114 12.25 -6.52 2.29
N LEU A 115 11.85 -5.40 1.67
CA LEU A 115 12.32 -4.05 1.97
C LEU A 115 11.16 -3.20 2.50
N TRP A 116 11.22 -2.82 3.79
CA TRP A 116 10.26 -1.87 4.39
C TRP A 116 10.85 -0.45 4.36
N LEU A 117 10.24 0.45 3.59
CA LEU A 117 10.71 1.84 3.45
C LEU A 117 9.89 2.77 4.36
N SER A 118 10.53 3.68 5.10
CA SER A 118 9.88 4.55 6.10
C SER A 118 8.85 5.54 5.53
N ALA A 119 9.02 5.92 4.27
CA ALA A 119 8.08 6.58 3.35
C ALA A 119 8.89 6.96 2.10
N LEU A 120 8.23 7.16 0.95
CA LEU A 120 8.87 7.90 -0.13
C LEU A 120 9.10 9.35 0.33
N PRO A 121 10.17 10.04 -0.12
CA PRO A 121 10.34 11.46 0.19
C PRO A 121 9.06 12.21 -0.22
N VAL A 122 8.40 12.81 0.77
CA VAL A 122 7.27 13.72 0.54
C VAL A 122 7.79 14.90 -0.26
N SER A 123 7.16 15.15 -1.40
CA SER A 123 7.45 16.33 -2.22
C SER A 123 7.27 17.60 -1.39
N ASN A 124 8.11 18.62 -1.64
CA ASN A 124 7.94 19.96 -1.07
C ASN A 124 6.60 20.61 -1.45
N SER A 125 5.90 20.06 -2.46
CA SER A 125 4.58 20.48 -2.92
C SER A 125 3.65 19.28 -3.08
N SER A 126 3.41 18.53 -2.00
CA SER A 126 2.40 17.46 -2.00
C SER A 126 0.99 18.06 -1.83
N GLU A 127 0.23 18.14 -2.92
CA GLU A 127 -1.22 18.36 -2.84
C GLU A 127 -1.93 17.02 -2.59
N GLY A 128 -2.44 16.84 -1.37
CA GLY A 128 -3.18 15.65 -0.96
C GLY A 128 -2.58 14.98 0.27
N GLY A 129 -3.37 14.92 1.34
CA GLY A 129 -2.96 14.39 2.64
C GLY A 129 -3.15 15.42 3.75
N VAL A 130 -4.38 15.87 3.95
CA VAL A 130 -4.71 16.51 5.24
C VAL A 130 -4.51 15.43 6.30
N ILE A 131 -3.41 15.54 7.05
CA ILE A 131 -3.28 14.97 8.38
C ILE A 131 -4.37 15.68 9.18
N VAL A 132 -5.46 14.95 9.47
CA VAL A 132 -6.53 15.48 10.32
C VAL A 132 -5.91 15.68 11.72
N PRO A 133 -6.18 16.79 12.44
CA PRO A 133 -5.54 17.10 13.72
C PRO A 133 -5.83 16.15 14.91
N SER A 134 -6.21 14.90 14.69
CA SER A 134 -6.36 13.92 15.78
C SER A 134 -5.03 13.41 16.35
N ALA A 135 -3.90 13.95 15.88
CA ALA A 135 -2.61 13.85 16.56
C ALA A 135 -2.44 14.91 17.66
N GLU A 136 -3.47 15.71 17.99
CA GLU A 136 -3.54 16.38 19.28
C GLU A 136 -3.68 15.33 20.38
N TYR A 137 -2.52 14.99 20.93
CA TYR A 137 -2.35 14.32 22.20
C TYR A 137 -3.24 15.01 23.24
N VAL A 138 -4.41 14.44 23.53
CA VAL A 138 -5.16 14.78 24.74
C VAL A 138 -4.26 14.38 25.90
N ARG A 139 -3.54 15.37 26.47
CA ARG A 139 -2.81 15.19 27.72
C ARG A 139 -3.82 14.64 28.73
N PRO A 140 -3.53 13.53 29.43
CA PRO A 140 -4.36 13.20 30.57
C PRO A 140 -4.23 14.37 31.55
N ILE A 141 -5.37 14.99 31.84
CA ILE A 141 -5.51 15.83 33.03
C ILE A 141 -5.36 14.84 34.19
N ILE A 142 -4.15 14.77 34.75
CA ILE A 142 -3.91 14.11 36.03
C ILE A 142 -4.31 15.15 37.09
N PRO A 143 -5.12 14.77 38.10
CA PRO A 143 -5.71 15.70 39.07
C PRO A 143 -4.70 16.52 39.86
#